data_AF-A0A5E4IXK7-F1
#
_entry.id   AF-A0A5E4IXK7-F1
#
_cell.length_a   1.000
_cell.length_b   1.000
_cell.length_c   1.000
_cell.angle_alpha   90.00
_cell.angle_beta   90.00
_cell.angle_gamma   90.00
#
_symmetry.space_group_name_H-M   'P 1'
#
loop_
_entity.id
_entity.type
_entity.pdbx_description
1 polymer ?
#
loop_
_entity_poly.entity_id
_entity_poly.type
_entity_poly.pdbx_seq_one_letter_code
_entity_poly.pdbx_strand_id
1 'polypeptide(L)'
;MHATKCGELAKEIRLEAQLEERISKRLKKFNHYNILKIAEILEKSSHQKRELAERLKAQARLDDLCIYMVEIERKISKKGRRKIYSYWYASWREGNKVRNCYIGSPNDMNHQRALEKARILKAKSLGIDLNSLTHSGANILDEKNIMKIFYPLFVA
;
A
#
# COMPACT_ATOMS: atom_id res chain seq x y z
N MET A 1 10.86 6.89 -1.44
CA MET A 1 10.08 5.67 -1.20
C MET A 1 10.93 4.53 -1.68
N HIS A 2 11.25 3.58 -0.81
CA HIS A 2 11.95 2.37 -1.25
C HIS A 2 11.05 1.56 -2.19
N ALA A 3 11.64 0.70 -3.03
CA ALA A 3 10.86 -0.20 -3.87
C ALA A 3 10.09 -1.17 -2.97
N THR A 4 8.75 -1.06 -2.97
CA THR A 4 7.86 -2.02 -2.30
C THR A 4 7.16 -2.84 -3.37
N LYS A 5 6.83 -4.10 -3.06
CA LYS A 5 6.09 -4.97 -3.98
C LYS A 5 4.80 -4.32 -4.46
N CYS A 6 4.04 -3.69 -3.55
CA CYS A 6 2.83 -2.92 -3.89
C CYS A 6 3.14 -1.72 -4.80
N GLY A 7 4.28 -1.05 -4.62
CA GLY A 7 4.69 0.09 -5.42
C GLY A 7 5.11 -0.29 -6.84
N GLU A 8 5.72 -1.45 -7.04
CA GLU A 8 6.06 -1.99 -8.35
C GLU A 8 4.79 -2.43 -9.11
N LEU A 9 3.93 -3.22 -8.47
CA LEU A 9 2.64 -3.62 -9.03
C LEU A 9 1.77 -2.41 -9.41
N ALA A 10 1.75 -1.37 -8.58
CA ALA A 10 1.03 -0.13 -8.89
C ALA A 10 1.54 0.54 -10.18
N LYS A 11 2.84 0.47 -10.46
CA LYS A 11 3.42 1.03 -11.71
C LYS A 11 3.01 0.19 -12.91
N GLU A 12 3.10 -1.13 -12.80
CA GLU A 12 2.73 -2.07 -13.88
C GLU A 12 1.26 -1.88 -14.28
N ILE A 13 0.35 -1.94 -13.30
CA ILE A 13 -1.08 -1.77 -13.54
C ILE A 13 -1.39 -0.39 -14.13
N ARG A 14 -0.69 0.66 -13.71
CA ARG A 14 -0.85 2.01 -14.26
C ARG A 14 -0.40 2.06 -15.73
N LEU A 15 0.68 1.38 -16.09
CA LEU A 15 1.16 1.31 -17.47
C LEU A 15 0.15 0.58 -18.35
N GLU A 16 -0.38 -0.55 -17.89
CA GLU A 16 -1.43 -1.28 -18.61
C GLU A 16 -2.67 -0.41 -18.84
N ALA A 17 -3.15 0.26 -17.79
CA ALA A 17 -4.31 1.14 -17.91
C ALA A 17 -4.10 2.24 -18.97
N GLN A 18 -2.88 2.79 -19.05
CA GLN A 18 -2.54 3.79 -20.07
C GLN A 18 -2.50 3.22 -21.48
N LEU A 19 -2.01 1.98 -21.64
CA LEU A 19 -2.02 1.29 -22.93
C LEU A 19 -3.45 1.04 -23.40
N GLU A 20 -4.32 0.52 -22.53
CA GLU A 20 -5.73 0.28 -22.83
C GLU A 20 -6.48 1.57 -23.18
N GLU A 21 -6.22 2.66 -22.46
CA GLU A 21 -6.79 3.98 -22.76
C GLU A 21 -6.36 4.47 -24.14
N ARG A 22 -5.08 4.30 -24.50
CA ARG A 22 -4.56 4.65 -25.83
C ARG A 22 -5.19 3.80 -26.93
N ILE A 23 -5.34 2.50 -26.70
CA ILE A 23 -5.96 1.58 -27.66
C ILE A 23 -7.43 1.95 -27.86
N SER A 24 -8.19 2.13 -26.77
CA SER A 24 -9.60 2.54 -26.85
C SER A 24 -9.80 3.82 -27.66
N LYS A 25 -9.00 4.87 -27.40
CA LYS A 25 -9.02 6.12 -28.16
C LYS A 25 -8.77 5.93 -29.66
N ARG A 26 -7.92 4.97 -30.04
CA ARG A 26 -7.67 4.63 -31.45
C ARG A 26 -8.86 3.86 -32.04
N LEU A 27 -9.39 2.88 -31.33
CA LEU A 27 -10.52 2.06 -31.77
C LEU A 27 -11.78 2.91 -32.01
N LYS A 28 -12.03 3.93 -31.19
CA LYS A 28 -13.14 4.87 -31.36
C LYS A 28 -13.17 5.61 -32.69
N LYS A 29 -12.06 5.64 -33.44
CA LYS A 29 -11.99 6.29 -34.76
C LYS A 29 -12.59 5.48 -35.90
N PHE A 30 -12.73 4.16 -35.75
CA PHE A 30 -13.11 3.26 -36.85
C PHE A 30 -14.64 3.14 -37.05
N ASN A 31 -15.45 3.87 -36.27
CA ASN A 31 -16.92 3.98 -36.36
C ASN A 31 -17.69 2.67 -36.69
N HIS A 32 -17.20 1.53 -36.18
CA HIS A 32 -17.79 0.21 -36.38
C HIS A 32 -18.27 -0.34 -35.03
N TYR A 33 -19.50 -0.85 -34.96
CA TYR A 33 -20.14 -1.27 -33.71
C TYR A 33 -19.27 -2.19 -32.83
N ASN A 34 -18.78 -3.32 -33.38
CA ASN A 34 -17.92 -4.24 -32.64
C ASN A 34 -16.64 -3.58 -32.10
N ILE A 35 -16.05 -2.67 -32.87
CA ILE A 35 -14.83 -1.95 -32.49
C ILE A 35 -15.13 -0.96 -31.36
N LEU A 36 -16.26 -0.27 -31.42
CA LEU A 36 -16.71 0.65 -30.36
C LEU A 36 -17.01 -0.12 -29.06
N LYS A 37 -17.61 -1.30 -29.15
CA LYS A 37 -17.86 -2.17 -27.98
C LYS A 37 -16.56 -2.61 -27.31
N ILE A 38 -15.54 -2.99 -28.09
CA ILE A 38 -14.21 -3.31 -27.54
C ILE A 38 -13.58 -2.07 -26.89
N ALA A 39 -13.71 -0.90 -27.51
CA ALA A 39 -13.19 0.35 -26.96
C ALA A 39 -13.81 0.69 -25.60
N GLU A 40 -15.12 0.48 -25.44
CA GLU A 40 -15.82 0.67 -24.16
C GLU A 40 -15.34 -0.29 -23.07
N ILE A 41 -15.14 -1.57 -23.40
CA ILE A 41 -14.59 -2.57 -22.47
C ILE A 41 -13.19 -2.16 -22.00
N LEU A 42 -12.33 -1.72 -22.92
CA LEU A 42 -10.98 -1.26 -22.59
C LEU A 42 -10.99 0.00 -21.73
N GLU A 43 -11.92 0.93 -21.96
CA GLU A 43 -12.08 2.12 -21.11
C GLU A 43 -12.50 1.75 -19.69
N LYS A 44 -13.45 0.82 -19.55
CA LYS A 44 -13.89 0.33 -18.24
C LYS A 44 -12.75 -0.37 -17.50
N SER A 45 -12.00 -1.24 -18.18
CA SER A 45 -10.84 -1.93 -17.59
C SER A 45 -9.74 -0.95 -17.18
N SER A 46 -9.42 0.02 -18.05
CA SER A 46 -8.45 1.08 -17.76
C SER A 46 -8.84 1.88 -16.51
N HIS A 47 -10.12 2.25 -16.36
CA HIS A 47 -10.61 2.94 -15.17
C HIS A 47 -10.40 2.10 -13.90
N GLN A 48 -10.81 0.83 -13.92
CA GLN A 48 -10.64 -0.09 -12.79
C GLN A 48 -9.16 -0.29 -12.42
N LYS A 49 -8.29 -0.44 -13.41
CA LYS A 49 -6.84 -0.56 -13.21
C LYS A 49 -6.25 0.72 -12.61
N ARG A 50 -6.70 1.90 -13.03
CA ARG A 50 -6.28 3.18 -12.42
C ARG A 50 -6.66 3.28 -10.95
N GLU A 51 -7.89 2.90 -10.60
CA GLU A 51 -8.32 2.85 -9.20
C GLU A 51 -7.47 1.87 -8.38
N LEU A 52 -7.24 0.67 -8.91
CA LEU A 52 -6.42 -0.36 -8.26
C LEU A 52 -4.97 0.15 -8.04
N ALA A 53 -4.38 0.79 -9.04
CA ALA A 53 -3.04 1.35 -8.95
C ALA A 53 -2.93 2.43 -7.87
N GLU A 54 -3.92 3.31 -7.72
CA GLU A 54 -3.92 4.31 -6.64
C GLU A 54 -4.08 3.66 -5.26
N ARG A 55 -4.90 2.61 -5.11
CA ARG A 55 -5.00 1.84 -3.86
C ARG A 55 -3.67 1.16 -3.51
N LEU A 56 -3.04 0.49 -4.48
CA LEU A 56 -1.74 -0.15 -4.29
C LEU A 56 -0.63 0.86 -3.95
N LYS A 57 -0.69 2.05 -4.54
CA LYS A 57 0.22 3.15 -4.20
C LYS A 57 -0.02 3.67 -2.79
N ALA A 58 -1.26 3.81 -2.35
CA ALA A 58 -1.58 4.15 -0.96
C ALA A 58 -1.09 3.07 0.01
N GLN A 59 -1.25 1.80 -0.34
CA GLN A 59 -0.73 0.67 0.43
C GLN A 59 0.80 0.68 0.49
N ALA A 60 1.48 0.89 -0.63
CA ALA A 60 2.92 1.05 -0.72
C ALA A 60 3.45 2.18 0.16
N ARG A 61 2.69 3.29 0.26
CA ARG A 61 3.01 4.38 1.20
C ARG A 61 2.94 3.93 2.64
N LEU A 62 2.01 3.06 3.02
CA LEU A 62 1.95 2.53 4.39
C LEU A 62 3.09 1.55 4.67
N ASP A 63 3.44 0.72 3.68
CA ASP A 63 4.48 -0.31 3.81
C ASP A 63 5.91 0.24 3.79
N ASP A 64 6.14 1.47 3.30
CA ASP A 64 7.44 2.15 3.30
C ASP A 64 7.85 2.64 4.72
N LEU A 65 7.88 1.73 5.70
CA LEU A 65 8.28 2.00 7.09
C LEU A 65 9.32 0.98 7.55
N CYS A 66 10.10 1.35 8.56
CA CYS A 66 11.07 0.48 9.21
C CYS A 66 10.71 0.32 10.68
N ILE A 67 10.82 -0.90 11.20
CA ILE A 67 10.58 -1.22 12.61
C ILE A 67 11.86 -1.78 13.19
N TYR A 68 12.19 -1.33 14.39
CA TYR A 68 13.41 -1.73 15.07
C TYR A 68 13.20 -1.66 16.58
N MET A 69 14.02 -2.41 17.32
CA MET A 69 14.07 -2.33 18.77
C MET A 69 15.16 -1.34 19.19
N VAL A 70 14.85 -0.54 20.20
CA VAL A 70 15.81 0.35 20.87
C VAL A 70 15.98 -0.12 22.29
N GLU A 71 17.24 -0.30 22.70
CA GLU A 71 17.61 -0.56 24.08
C GLU A 71 17.94 0.75 24.79
N ILE A 72 17.22 1.04 25.85
CA ILE A 72 17.40 2.25 26.67
C ILE A 72 17.91 1.82 28.04
N GLU A 73 19.10 2.27 28.37
CA GLU A 73 19.67 2.09 29.70
C GLU A 73 19.15 3.18 30.65
N ARG A 74 18.57 2.79 31.79
CA ARG A 74 18.10 3.72 32.82
C ARG A 74 18.74 3.43 34.17
N LYS A 75 19.16 4.48 34.86
CA LYS A 75 19.61 4.41 36.25
C LYS A 75 18.40 4.21 37.16
N ILE A 76 18.37 3.10 37.89
CA ILE A 76 17.26 2.70 38.76
C ILE A 76 17.58 2.87 40.25
N SER A 77 18.82 3.16 40.63
CA SER A 77 19.17 3.43 42.03
C SER A 77 20.22 4.52 42.20
N LYS A 78 20.20 5.17 43.38
CA LYS A 78 21.21 6.17 43.77
C LYS A 78 22.63 5.61 43.74
N LYS A 79 22.82 4.30 43.97
CA LYS A 79 24.09 3.56 43.95
C LYS A 79 24.55 3.10 42.55
N GLY A 80 23.95 3.61 41.46
CA GLY A 80 24.47 3.37 40.11
C GLY A 80 24.01 2.09 39.43
N ARG A 81 23.06 1.34 40.00
CA ARG A 81 22.47 0.18 39.31
C ARG A 81 21.70 0.66 38.07
N ARG A 82 21.95 0.01 36.94
CA ARG A 82 21.33 0.31 35.64
C ARG A 82 20.47 -0.86 35.21
N LYS A 83 19.37 -0.55 34.53
CA LYS A 83 18.49 -1.54 33.91
C LYS A 83 18.29 -1.18 32.44
N ILE A 84 18.40 -2.18 31.58
CA ILE A 84 18.17 -2.06 30.15
C ILE A 84 16.71 -2.38 29.88
N TYR A 85 16.06 -1.53 29.11
CA TYR A 85 14.70 -1.70 28.63
C TYR A 85 14.70 -1.69 27.12
N SER A 86 14.07 -2.69 26.50
CA SER A 86 13.92 -2.75 25.06
C SER A 86 12.54 -2.25 24.66
N TYR A 87 12.46 -1.51 23.56
CA TYR A 87 11.23 -0.90 23.08
C TYR A 87 11.13 -0.97 21.56
N TRP A 88 9.94 -1.25 21.04
CA TRP A 88 9.64 -1.16 19.62
C TRP A 88 9.52 0.30 19.19
N TYR A 89 10.23 0.66 18.14
CA TYR A 89 10.12 1.92 17.42
C TYR A 89 9.82 1.66 15.94
N ALA A 90 9.12 2.61 15.33
CA ALA A 90 8.97 2.67 13.88
C ALA A 90 9.51 3.99 13.37
N SER A 91 10.11 3.95 12.18
CA SER A 91 10.53 5.13 11.44
C SER A 91 9.96 5.13 10.02
N TRP A 92 9.60 6.30 9.53
CA TRP A 92 9.22 6.50 8.13
C TRP A 92 9.44 7.96 7.71
N ARG A 93 9.44 8.21 6.39
CA ARG A 93 9.57 9.57 5.86
C ARG A 93 8.21 10.25 5.72
N GLU A 94 8.16 11.52 6.13
CA GLU A 94 7.06 12.44 5.92
C GLU A 94 7.62 13.68 5.21
N GLY A 95 7.41 13.72 3.89
CA GLY A 95 8.06 14.71 3.03
C GLY A 95 9.58 14.66 3.17
N ASN A 96 10.16 15.74 3.69
CA ASN A 96 11.60 15.89 3.85
C ASN A 96 12.15 15.46 5.21
N LYS A 97 11.29 15.04 6.15
CA LYS A 97 11.70 14.65 7.52
C LYS A 97 11.49 13.16 7.76
N VAL A 98 12.28 12.58 8.67
CA VAL A 98 12.06 11.23 9.20
C VAL A 98 11.30 11.37 10.52
N ARG A 99 10.18 10.66 10.63
CA ARG A 99 9.41 10.55 11.86
C ARG A 99 9.76 9.24 12.54
N ASN A 100 10.12 9.32 13.82
CA ASN A 100 10.36 8.18 14.70
C ASN A 100 9.25 8.11 15.75
N CYS A 101 8.61 6.95 15.90
CA CYS A 101 7.48 6.76 16.78
C CYS A 101 7.73 5.56 17.71
N TYR A 102 7.52 5.76 19.01
CA TYR A 102 7.45 4.67 19.98
C TYR A 102 6.17 3.85 19.73
N ILE A 103 6.32 2.53 19.59
CA ILE A 103 5.21 1.61 19.32
C ILE A 103 4.74 0.93 20.60
N GLY A 104 5.68 0.49 21.45
CA GLY A 104 5.37 -0.26 22.66
C GLY A 104 6.54 -1.09 23.20
N SER A 105 6.26 -1.83 24.27
CA SER A 105 7.18 -2.80 24.84
C SER A 105 7.13 -4.13 24.06
N PRO A 106 8.27 -4.81 23.84
CA PRO A 106 8.30 -6.14 23.25
C PRO A 106 7.65 -7.21 24.13
N ASN A 107 7.48 -6.96 25.43
CA ASN A 107 6.75 -7.86 26.31
C ASN A 107 5.24 -7.92 25.98
N ASP A 108 4.69 -6.85 25.40
CA ASP A 108 3.26 -6.73 25.13
C ASP A 108 2.90 -7.10 23.68
N MET A 109 3.89 -7.07 22.77
CA MET A 109 3.66 -7.29 21.34
C MET A 109 4.88 -7.87 20.61
N ASN A 110 4.57 -8.78 19.68
CA ASN A 110 5.54 -9.30 18.73
C ASN A 110 5.74 -8.34 17.54
N HIS A 111 6.70 -8.67 16.68
CA HIS A 111 7.04 -7.87 15.50
C HIS A 111 5.83 -7.60 14.59
N GLN A 112 4.98 -8.61 14.33
CA GLN A 112 3.82 -8.47 13.44
C GLN A 112 2.80 -7.46 13.99
N ARG A 113 2.48 -7.54 15.28
CA ARG A 113 1.60 -6.57 15.95
C ARG A 113 2.22 -5.18 16.00
N ALA A 114 3.54 -5.08 16.19
CA ALA A 114 4.25 -3.80 16.11
C ALA A 114 4.12 -3.19 14.69
N LEU A 115 4.16 -4.02 13.65
CA LEU A 115 4.02 -3.61 12.26
C LEU A 115 2.62 -3.12 11.91
N GLU A 116 1.58 -3.82 12.35
CA GLU A 116 0.20 -3.38 12.20
C GLU A 116 -0.03 -2.04 12.92
N LYS A 117 0.48 -1.90 14.15
CA LYS A 117 0.39 -0.66 14.91
C LYS A 117 1.15 0.49 14.24
N ALA A 118 2.34 0.22 13.68
CA ALA A 118 3.10 1.20 12.91
C ALA A 118 2.36 1.67 11.66
N ARG A 119 1.73 0.76 10.90
CA ARG A 119 0.88 1.09 9.74
C ARG A 119 -0.28 2.00 10.14
N ILE A 120 -0.95 1.71 11.26
CA ILE A 120 -2.04 2.55 11.77
C ILE A 120 -1.56 3.95 12.14
N LEU A 121 -0.44 4.06 12.86
CA LEU A 121 0.15 5.35 13.23
C LEU A 121 0.55 6.17 12.00
N LYS A 122 1.14 5.51 11.01
CA LYS A 122 1.52 6.13 9.74
C LYS A 122 0.31 6.58 8.93
N ALA A 123 -0.74 5.77 8.84
CA ALA A 123 -1.98 6.12 8.14
C ALA A 123 -2.60 7.38 8.76
N LYS A 124 -2.72 7.42 10.10
CA LYS A 124 -3.20 8.61 10.83
C LYS A 124 -2.36 9.84 10.54
N SER A 125 -1.04 9.69 10.49
CA SER A 125 -0.14 10.80 10.19
C SER A 125 -0.30 11.34 8.75
N LEU A 126 -0.47 10.43 7.79
CA LEU A 126 -0.61 10.78 6.37
C LEU A 126 -2.05 11.18 5.98
N GLY A 127 -3.01 11.11 6.91
CA GLY A 127 -4.43 11.36 6.62
C GLY A 127 -5.05 10.30 5.70
N ILE A 128 -4.50 9.08 5.68
CA ILE A 128 -5.01 7.97 4.87
C ILE A 128 -6.08 7.25 5.68
N ASP A 129 -7.32 7.20 5.16
CA ASP A 129 -8.38 6.41 5.76
C ASP A 129 -8.14 4.92 5.51
N LEU A 130 -7.88 4.17 6.57
CA LEU A 130 -7.65 2.71 6.49
C LEU A 130 -8.90 1.97 5.99
N ASN A 131 -10.10 2.49 6.24
CA ASN A 131 -11.34 1.86 5.78
C ASN A 131 -11.51 1.91 4.26
N SER A 132 -10.87 2.88 3.60
CA SER A 132 -10.83 3.00 2.14
C SER A 132 -9.92 1.96 1.47
N LEU A 133 -9.00 1.34 2.24
CA LEU A 133 -8.12 0.27 1.79
C LEU A 133 -8.72 -1.13 2.02
N THR A 134 -9.76 -1.25 2.86
CA THR A 134 -10.34 -2.54 3.29
C THR A 134 -11.77 -2.79 2.82
N HIS A 135 -12.38 -1.88 2.04
CA HIS A 135 -13.80 -1.90 1.67
C HIS A 135 -14.27 -3.06 0.75
N SER A 136 -13.55 -4.19 0.72
CA SER A 136 -14.03 -5.43 0.10
C SER A 136 -13.69 -6.71 0.87
N GLY A 137 -13.19 -6.64 2.12
CA GLY A 137 -12.83 -7.82 2.92
C GLY A 137 -11.78 -8.74 2.28
N ALA A 138 -11.20 -8.34 1.14
CA ALA A 138 -10.25 -9.08 0.36
C ALA A 138 -8.92 -8.35 0.42
N ASN A 139 -7.85 -9.10 0.64
CA ASN A 139 -6.50 -8.59 0.51
C ASN A 139 -6.36 -7.97 -0.89
N ILE A 140 -5.86 -6.74 -1.01
CA ILE A 140 -5.67 -6.06 -2.32
C ILE A 140 -4.78 -6.92 -3.24
N LEU A 141 -3.96 -7.80 -2.65
CA LEU A 141 -3.09 -8.77 -3.31
C LEU A 141 -3.71 -10.16 -3.52
N ASP A 142 -5.01 -10.35 -3.25
CA ASP A 142 -5.68 -11.63 -3.52
C ASP A 142 -5.73 -11.86 -5.04
N GLU A 143 -5.04 -12.91 -5.50
CA GLU A 143 -4.84 -13.25 -6.92
C GLU A 143 -6.17 -13.36 -7.67
N LYS A 144 -7.24 -13.82 -7.01
CA LYS A 144 -8.57 -13.93 -7.60
C LYS A 144 -9.16 -12.56 -7.98
N ASN A 145 -8.82 -11.52 -7.23
CA ASN A 145 -9.30 -10.15 -7.48
C ASN A 145 -8.46 -9.47 -8.55
N ILE A 146 -7.14 -9.72 -8.55
CA ILE A 146 -6.21 -9.25 -9.60
C ILE A 146 -6.58 -9.87 -10.95
N MET A 147 -6.82 -11.19 -11.01
CA MET A 147 -7.15 -11.89 -12.26
C MET A 147 -8.46 -11.39 -12.91
N LYS A 148 -9.48 -11.05 -12.12
CA LYS A 148 -10.73 -10.45 -12.65
C LYS A 148 -10.52 -9.09 -13.31
N ILE A 149 -9.54 -8.32 -12.82
CA ILE A 149 -9.22 -6.98 -13.33
C ILE A 149 -8.31 -7.07 -14.57
N PHE A 150 -7.40 -8.05 -14.61
CA PHE A 150 -6.46 -8.26 -15.72
C PHE A 150 -7.09 -8.95 -16.94
N TYR A 151 -8.07 -9.84 -16.74
CA TYR A 151 -8.68 -10.63 -17.82
C TYR A 151 -10.21 -10.47 -17.90
N PRO A 152 -10.75 -9.26 -18.11
CA PRO A 152 -12.20 -9.05 -18.19
C PRO A 152 -12.85 -9.76 -19.39
N LEU A 153 -12.06 -10.14 -20.41
CA LEU A 153 -12.52 -10.84 -21.61
C LEU A 153 -12.71 -12.36 -21.43
N PHE A 154 -12.26 -12.94 -20.32
CA PHE A 154 -12.34 -14.39 -20.04
C PHE A 154 -13.38 -14.76 -18.96
N VAL A 155 -14.08 -13.78 -18.38
CA VAL A 155 -15.03 -13.99 -17.27
C VAL A 155 -16.48 -13.75 -17.71
N ALA A 156 -16.77 -13.89 -19.01
CA ALA A 156 -18.13 -13.86 -19.55
C ALA A 156 -18.66 -15.28 -19.74
#